data_AF-A0A7X7ZQ87-F1
#
_entry.id   AF-A0A7X7ZQ87-F1
#
_cell.length_a   1.000
_cell.length_b   1.000
_cell.length_c   1.000
_cell.angle_alpha   90.00
_cell.angle_beta   90.00
_cell.angle_gamma   90.00
#
_symmetry.space_group_name_H-M   'P 1'
#
loop_
_entity.id
_entity.type
_entity.pdbx_description
1 polymer ?
#
loop_
_entity_poly.entity_id
_entity_poly.type
_entity_poly.pdbx_seq_one_letter_code
_entity_poly.pdbx_strand_id
1 'polypeptide(L)' 'MLEGLNFLVQPIKRAARGFKNTSYFETMILLRLGKLDLSAQTSLACAAH' A
#
# COMPACT_ATOMS: atom_id res chain seq x y z
N MET A 1 13.10 24.09 4.62
CA MET A 1 11.79 23.43 4.77
C MET A 1 11.90 21.91 4.54
N LEU A 2 12.74 21.22 5.33
CA LEU A 2 12.95 19.76 5.22
C LEU A 2 12.48 19.03 6.48
N GLU A 3 12.55 19.69 7.64
CA GLU A 3 12.03 19.17 8.92
C GLU A 3 10.55 18.81 8.90
N GLY A 4 9.71 19.61 8.24
CA GLY A 4 8.26 19.33 8.17
C GLY A 4 7.94 18.02 7.46
N LEU A 5 8.68 17.69 6.40
CA LEU A 5 8.50 16.44 5.66
C LEU A 5 9.00 15.23 6.47
N ASN A 6 10.04 15.42 7.28
CA ASN A 6 10.58 14.36 8.14
C ASN A 6 9.56 13.90 9.20
N PHE A 7 8.75 14.82 9.74
CA PHE A 7 7.67 14.47 10.67
C PHE A 7 6.59 13.59 10.02
N LEU A 8 6.31 13.79 8.74
CA LEU A 8 5.35 12.97 7.99
C LEU A 8 5.94 11.62 7.56
N VAL A 9 7.20 11.60 7.14
CA VAL A 9 7.84 10.41 6.57
C VAL A 9 8.27 9.41 7.65
N GLN A 10 8.69 9.86 8.84
CA GLN A 10 9.11 8.98 9.92
C GLN A 10 8.05 7.96 10.40
N PRO A 11 6.80 8.36 10.71
CA PRO A 11 5.77 7.40 11.12
C PRO A 11 5.42 6.41 10.00
N ILE A 12 5.43 6.84 8.74
CA ILE A 12 5.22 5.96 7.57
C ILE A 12 6.35 4.93 7.47
N LYS A 13 7.62 5.36 7.60
CA LYS A 13 8.78 4.45 7.64
C LYS A 13 8.73 3.49 8.82
N ARG A 14 8.27 3.95 9.99
CA ARG A 14 8.15 3.13 11.20
C ARG A 14 7.05 2.07 11.05
N ALA A 15 5.92 2.44 10.45
CA ALA A 15 4.86 1.50 10.10
C ALA A 15 5.34 0.49 9.05
N ALA A 16 6.08 0.94 8.02
CA ALA A 16 6.64 0.09 6.97
C ALA A 16 7.70 -0.90 7.47
N ARG A 17 8.46 -0.57 8.54
CA ARG A 17 9.53 -1.45 9.07
C ARG A 17 9.00 -2.79 9.60
N GLY A 18 7.73 -2.88 9.97
CA GLY A 18 7.07 -4.13 10.36
C GLY A 18 6.56 -4.96 9.17
N PHE A 19 6.48 -4.38 7.98
CA PHE A 19 6.04 -5.08 6.77
C PHE A 19 7.24 -5.70 6.07
N LYS A 20 7.42 -7.01 6.26
CA LYS A 20 8.41 -7.82 5.52
C LYS A 20 8.08 -7.91 4.02
N ASN A 21 6.81 -7.68 3.65
CA ASN A 21 6.33 -7.72 2.29
C ASN A 21 5.82 -6.33 1.85
N THR A 22 6.58 -5.70 0.95
CA THR A 22 6.30 -4.38 0.40
C THR A 22 4.99 -4.35 -0.40
N SER A 23 4.62 -5.45 -1.05
CA SER A 23 3.34 -5.58 -1.79
C SER A 23 2.14 -5.53 -0.84
N TYR A 24 2.28 -6.06 0.37
CA TYR A 24 1.24 -5.98 1.41
C TYR A 24 1.09 -4.56 1.94
N PHE A 25 2.20 -3.84 2.10
CA PHE A 25 2.21 -2.43 2.49
C PHE A 25 1.55 -1.55 1.42
N GLU A 26 1.89 -1.76 0.15
CA GLU A 26 1.28 -1.09 -1.00
C GLU A 26 -0.23 -1.34 -1.07
N THR A 27 -0.65 -2.60 -0.91
CA THR A 27 -2.07 -2.98 -0.84
C THR A 27 -2.78 -2.24 0.29
N MET A 28 -2.16 -2.15 1.48
CA MET A 28 -2.75 -1.45 2.63
C MET A 28 -2.86 0.06 2.41
N ILE A 29 -1.90 0.67 1.70
CA ILE A 29 -1.97 2.09 1.29
C ILE A 29 -3.11 2.29 0.29
N LEU A 30 -3.20 1.45 -0.74
CA LEU A 30 -4.25 1.54 -1.76
C LEU A 30 -5.65 1.35 -1.15
N LEU A 31 -5.80 0.42 -0.20
CA LEU A 31 -7.02 0.24 0.60
C LEU A 31 -7.38 1.50 1.40
N ARG A 32 -6.40 2.10 2.11
CA ARG A 32 -6.61 3.32 2.92
C ARG A 32 -6.92 4.56 2.07
N LEU A 33 -6.35 4.66 0.88
CA LEU A 33 -6.60 5.74 -0.06
C LEU A 33 -7.89 5.54 -0.88
N GLY A 34 -8.54 4.38 -0.77
CA GLY A 34 -9.71 4.04 -1.59
C GLY A 34 -9.39 3.88 -3.07
N LYS A 35 -8.12 3.70 -3.44
CA LYS A 35 -7.63 3.59 -4.84
C LYS A 35 -7.36 2.14 -5.25
N LEU A 36 -8.04 1.17 -4.64
CA LEU A 36 -7.87 -0.22 -5.00
C LEU A 36 -8.67 -0.52 -6.28
N ASP A 37 -8.02 -0.40 -7.43
CA ASP A 37 -8.60 -0.81 -8.71
C ASP A 37 -8.54 -2.34 -8.83
N LEU A 38 -9.61 -3.00 -8.38
CA LEU A 38 -9.75 -4.47 -8.41
C LEU A 38 -10.00 -5.00 -9.83
N SER A 39 -10.13 -4.13 -10.85
CA SER A 39 -10.43 -4.51 -12.23
C SER A 39 -9.33 -5.36 -12.87
N ALA A 40 -8.09 -5.26 -12.39
CA ALA A 40 -6.99 -6.10 -12.88
C ALA A 40 -7.04 -7.53 -12.32
N GLN A 41 -7.66 -7.76 -11.16
CA GLN A 41 -7.69 -9.08 -10.50
C GLN A 41 -8.88 -9.94 -10.94
N THR A 42 -9.97 -9.34 -11.41
CA THR A 42 -11.14 -10.06 -11.93
C THR A 42 -10.81 -10.89 -13.18
N SER A 43 -9.83 -10.47 -13.99
CA SER A 43 -9.42 -11.26 -15.17
C SER A 43 -8.75 -12.61 -14.79
N LEU A 44 -8.15 -12.73 -13.61
CA LEU A 44 -7.51 -13.97 -13.17
C LEU A 44 -8.51 -14.90 -12.46
N ALA A 45 -9.48 -14.33 -11.74
CA ALA A 45 -10.51 -15.10 -11.03
C ALA A 45 -11.51 -15.78 -11.98
N CYS A 46 -11.78 -15.19 -13.16
CA CYS A 46 -12.65 -15.79 -14.17
C CYS A 46 -11.97 -16.93 -14.97
N ALA A 47 -10.67 -17.17 -14.80
CA ALA A 47 -9.94 -18.24 -15.51
C ALA A 47 -9.79 -19.53 -14.68
N ALA A 48 -10.35 -19.57 -13.46
CA ALA A 48 -10.26 -20.71 -12.54
C ALA A 48 -11.60 -21.46 -12.37
N HIS A 49 -12.54 -21.34 -13.30
CA HIS A 49 -13.84 -22.00 -13.24
C HIS A 49 -14.19 -22.76 -14.54
#